data_AF-A0A833ZFZ0-F1
#
_entry.id   AF-A0A833ZFZ0-F1
#
_cell.length_a   1.000
_cell.length_b   1.000
_cell.length_c   1.000
_cell.angle_alpha   90.00
_cell.angle_beta   90.00
_cell.angle_gamma   90.00
#
_symmetry.space_group_name_H-M   'P 1'
#
loop_
_entity.id
_entity.type
_entity.pdbx_description
1 polymer ?
#
loop_
_entity_poly.entity_id
_entity_poly.type
_entity_poly.pdbx_seq_one_letter_code
_entity_poly.pdbx_strand_id
1 'polypeptide(L)'
;MYPIDFEKDDDTNFHMDFIVAASNLRAENYDIPPADRHKSKLIAGKIIPAIATTTAAVVGLVCLELYKVVQGHRRLDSYKNGFLNLALPFFGFSEPIAAPRHQYYNQEWTLWDRFEVQGLQPNGEEMTLKQFLDYFKKEHKLEITMLSQGVSMLYSFFMPAAKLKERLDQPMTEIVSRVSKRKLGRHVRALVLELCCNDESGEDVEVPYVRYTIR
;
A
#
# COMPACT_ATOMS: atom_id res chain seq x y z
N MET A 1 37.56 -3.79 2.12
CA MET A 1 37.01 -2.47 1.72
C MET A 1 35.87 -2.15 2.67
N TYR A 2 35.84 -0.95 3.23
CA TYR A 2 34.76 -0.50 4.11
C TYR A 2 33.82 0.40 3.29
N PRO A 3 32.52 0.08 3.16
CA PRO A 3 31.58 0.96 2.47
C PRO A 3 31.43 2.27 3.24
N ILE A 4 31.15 3.36 2.51
CA ILE A 4 30.90 4.68 3.08
C ILE A 4 29.44 5.03 2.80
N ASP A 5 28.64 5.14 3.87
CA ASP A 5 27.26 5.58 3.77
C ASP A 5 27.21 7.11 3.59
N PHE A 6 26.43 7.56 2.62
CA PHE A 6 26.31 8.98 2.33
C PHE A 6 25.59 9.72 3.46
N GLU A 7 26.31 10.60 4.14
CA GLU A 7 25.80 11.56 5.11
C GLU A 7 25.99 13.00 4.60
N LYS A 8 24.89 13.74 4.53
CA LYS A 8 24.81 15.11 3.98
C LYS A 8 24.93 16.19 5.06
N ASP A 9 24.67 15.84 6.33
CA ASP A 9 24.59 16.77 7.45
C ASP A 9 25.86 16.83 8.31
N ASP A 10 26.85 16.01 7.99
CA ASP A 10 28.19 16.06 8.57
C ASP A 10 29.15 16.72 7.57
N ASP A 11 29.61 17.91 7.92
CA ASP A 11 30.51 18.71 7.08
C ASP A 11 31.98 18.28 7.17
N THR A 12 32.31 17.26 7.96
CA THR A 12 33.69 16.81 8.24
C THR A 12 34.09 15.52 7.51
N ASN A 13 33.13 14.79 6.94
CA ASN A 13 33.35 13.51 6.26
C ASN A 13 33.71 13.62 4.77
N PHE A 14 33.82 14.85 4.25
CA PHE A 14 34.15 15.16 2.84
C PHE A 14 33.14 14.69 1.78
N HIS A 15 31.96 14.18 2.16
CA HIS A 15 30.96 13.72 1.19
C HIS A 15 30.44 14.85 0.31
N MET A 16 29.97 15.93 0.93
CA MET A 16 29.47 17.10 0.21
C MET A 16 30.59 17.85 -0.50
N ASP A 17 31.81 17.84 0.04
CA ASP A 17 32.98 18.44 -0.61
C ASP A 17 33.28 17.76 -1.94
N PHE A 18 33.25 16.41 -1.95
CA PHE A 18 33.41 15.62 -3.17
C PHE A 18 32.29 15.90 -4.18
N ILE A 19 31.03 15.88 -3.75
CA ILE A 19 29.88 16.10 -4.65
C ILE A 19 29.92 17.48 -5.30
N VAL A 20 30.19 18.53 -4.53
CA VAL A 20 30.25 19.92 -5.03
C VAL A 20 31.39 20.07 -6.03
N ALA A 21 32.59 19.59 -5.70
CA ALA A 21 33.74 19.66 -6.60
C ALA A 21 33.49 18.88 -7.90
N ALA A 22 33.03 17.63 -7.80
CA ALA A 22 32.77 16.77 -8.96
C ALA A 22 31.65 17.33 -9.85
N SER A 23 30.56 17.84 -9.24
CA SER A 23 29.45 18.45 -9.97
C SER A 23 29.87 19.72 -10.69
N ASN A 24 30.62 20.62 -10.04
CA ASN A 24 31.04 21.89 -10.63
C ASN A 24 32.09 21.70 -11.73
N LEU A 25 33.06 20.78 -11.55
CA LEU A 25 34.00 20.42 -12.62
C LEU A 25 33.28 19.87 -13.85
N ARG A 26 32.24 19.05 -13.64
CA ARG A 26 31.40 18.58 -14.76
C ARG A 26 30.60 19.72 -15.38
N ALA A 27 30.11 20.67 -14.59
CA ALA A 27 29.35 21.81 -15.07
C ALA A 27 30.18 22.69 -16.02
N GLU A 28 31.46 22.93 -15.69
CA GLU A 28 32.40 23.66 -16.55
C GLU A 28 32.59 23.03 -17.93
N ASN A 29 32.61 21.69 -18.02
CA ASN A 29 32.74 21.00 -19.32
C ASN A 29 31.58 21.27 -20.30
N TYR A 30 30.42 21.69 -19.79
CA TYR A 30 29.20 21.89 -20.58
C TYR A 30 28.66 23.33 -20.46
N ASP A 31 29.48 24.28 -20.00
CA ASP A 31 29.10 25.68 -19.80
C ASP A 31 27.85 25.85 -18.90
N ILE A 32 27.65 24.96 -17.93
CA ILE A 32 26.56 25.03 -16.95
C ILE A 32 27.01 25.89 -15.76
N PRO A 33 26.20 26.87 -15.29
CA PRO A 33 26.56 27.68 -14.12
C PRO A 33 26.77 26.80 -12.87
N PRO A 34 27.91 26.94 -12.16
CA PRO A 34 28.19 26.14 -10.97
C PRO A 34 27.22 26.46 -9.82
N ALA A 35 27.04 25.51 -8.90
CA ALA A 35 26.24 25.67 -7.70
C ALA A 35 27.12 25.69 -6.45
N ASP A 36 26.72 26.48 -5.45
CA ASP A 36 27.39 26.50 -4.15
C ASP A 36 27.07 25.25 -3.33
N ARG A 37 27.78 25.08 -2.20
CA ARG A 37 27.56 23.94 -1.30
C ARG A 37 26.13 23.87 -0.78
N HIS A 38 25.51 25.01 -0.48
CA HIS A 38 24.16 25.06 0.06
C HIS A 38 23.11 24.56 -0.95
N LYS A 39 23.13 25.06 -2.19
CA LYS A 39 22.24 24.60 -3.28
C LYS A 39 22.54 23.17 -3.69
N SER A 40 23.81 22.78 -3.72
CA SER A 40 24.21 21.40 -4.01
C SER A 40 23.71 20.44 -2.94
N LYS A 41 23.79 20.82 -1.65
CA LYS A 41 23.27 20.04 -0.52
C LYS A 41 21.75 19.90 -0.57
N LEU A 42 21.04 20.95 -0.97
CA LEU A 42 19.58 20.90 -1.19
C LEU A 42 19.20 19.81 -2.21
N ILE A 43 19.89 19.78 -3.35
CA ILE A 43 19.57 18.87 -4.46
C ILE A 43 20.10 17.45 -4.20
N ALA A 44 21.40 17.31 -3.94
CA ALA A 44 22.05 16.01 -3.75
C ALA A 44 21.59 15.31 -2.46
N GLY A 45 21.37 16.09 -1.40
CA GLY A 45 20.84 15.62 -0.12
C GLY A 45 19.33 15.43 -0.10
N LYS A 46 18.61 15.80 -1.18
CA LYS A 46 17.14 15.76 -1.27
C LYS A 46 16.44 16.41 -0.07
N ILE A 47 16.94 17.58 0.34
CA ILE A 47 16.39 18.29 1.50
C ILE A 47 15.01 18.82 1.13
N ILE A 48 14.01 18.50 1.95
CA ILE A 48 12.66 19.05 1.84
C ILE A 48 12.61 20.29 2.75
N PRO A 49 12.46 21.51 2.21
CA PRO A 49 12.40 22.71 3.03
C PRO A 49 11.19 22.67 3.96
N ALA A 50 11.42 23.00 5.24
CA ALA A 50 10.38 23.05 6.26
C ALA A 50 10.60 24.25 7.17
N ILE A 51 9.51 24.85 7.66
CA ILE A 51 9.52 25.96 8.61
C ILE A 51 8.40 25.77 9.62
N ALA A 52 8.65 26.16 10.87
CA ALA A 52 7.74 25.93 12.00
C ALA A 52 6.35 26.58 11.81
N THR A 53 6.27 27.72 11.13
CA THR A 53 5.01 28.43 10.89
C THR A 53 4.02 27.61 10.06
N THR A 54 4.48 27.01 8.95
CA THR A 54 3.65 26.12 8.13
C THR A 54 3.26 24.86 8.90
N THR A 55 4.19 24.26 9.65
CA THR A 55 3.93 23.08 10.48
C THR A 55 2.86 23.35 11.54
N ALA A 56 2.96 24.47 12.27
CA ALA A 56 1.97 24.85 13.27
C ALA A 56 0.58 25.11 12.64
N ALA A 57 0.55 25.76 11.47
CA ALA A 57 -0.70 26.02 10.76
C ALA A 57 -1.41 24.73 10.32
N VAL A 58 -0.69 23.77 9.71
CA VAL A 58 -1.31 22.50 9.27
C VAL A 58 -1.75 21.64 10.46
N VAL A 59 -0.97 21.60 11.55
CA VAL A 59 -1.35 20.85 12.76
C VAL A 59 -2.64 21.40 13.38
N GLY A 60 -2.78 22.72 13.45
CA GLY A 60 -4.01 23.36 13.90
C GLY A 60 -5.23 22.88 13.11
N LEU A 61 -5.14 22.84 11.78
CA LEU A 61 -6.22 22.35 10.91
C LEU A 61 -6.52 20.86 11.11
N VAL A 62 -5.48 20.02 11.27
CA VAL A 62 -5.65 18.59 11.56
C VAL A 62 -6.40 18.38 12.87
N CYS A 63 -6.10 19.15 13.91
CA CYS A 63 -6.80 19.06 15.20
C CYS A 63 -8.28 19.46 15.10
N LEU A 64 -8.66 20.36 14.18
CA LEU A 64 -10.06 20.68 13.93
C LEU A 64 -10.82 19.48 13.33
N GLU A 65 -10.21 18.76 12.39
CA GLU A 65 -10.81 17.52 11.85
C GLU A 65 -10.84 16.40 12.91
N LEU A 66 -9.86 16.34 13.82
CA LEU A 66 -9.86 15.40 14.94
C LEU A 66 -11.10 15.54 15.83
N TYR A 67 -11.54 16.77 16.12
CA TYR A 67 -12.81 16.98 16.86
C TYR A 67 -13.99 16.32 16.16
N LYS A 68 -14.01 16.32 14.83
CA LYS A 68 -15.11 15.75 14.06
C LYS A 68 -15.09 14.23 14.11
N VAL A 69 -13.89 13.64 14.08
CA VAL A 69 -13.68 12.19 14.20
C VAL A 69 -14.12 11.69 15.58
N VAL A 70 -13.68 12.33 16.67
CA VAL A 70 -14.05 11.89 18.03
C VAL A 70 -15.53 12.09 18.37
N GLN A 71 -16.20 13.03 17.68
CA GLN A 71 -17.65 13.22 17.77
C GLN A 71 -18.44 12.27 16.85
N GLY A 72 -17.77 11.50 15.99
CA GLY A 72 -18.41 10.49 15.14
C GLY A 72 -19.21 11.06 13.97
N HIS A 73 -18.79 12.17 13.38
CA HIS A 73 -19.45 12.72 12.18
C HIS A 73 -19.43 11.71 11.03
N ARG A 74 -20.59 11.52 10.38
CA ARG A 74 -20.76 10.60 9.25
C ARG A 74 -20.97 11.29 7.89
N ARG A 75 -21.33 12.57 7.89
CA ARG A 75 -21.59 13.32 6.66
C ARG A 75 -20.29 13.92 6.12
N LEU A 76 -20.05 13.79 4.81
CA LEU A 76 -18.84 14.32 4.16
C LEU A 76 -18.77 15.85 4.24
N ASP A 77 -19.92 16.52 4.21
CA ASP A 77 -20.07 17.98 4.34
C ASP A 77 -19.41 18.55 5.62
N SER A 78 -19.27 17.71 6.65
CA SER A 78 -18.72 18.09 7.94
C SER A 78 -17.20 18.16 7.86
N TYR A 79 -16.57 17.34 7.02
CA TYR A 79 -15.11 17.26 6.87
C TYR A 79 -14.59 18.25 5.83
N LYS A 80 -13.33 18.67 5.99
CA LYS A 80 -12.64 19.57 5.06
C LYS A 80 -11.18 19.17 4.88
N ASN A 81 -10.77 18.96 3.63
CA ASN A 81 -9.37 18.89 3.22
C ASN A 81 -8.82 20.31 3.11
N GLY A 82 -7.74 20.63 3.83
CA GLY A 82 -7.11 21.95 3.83
C GLY A 82 -5.88 22.01 2.91
N PHE A 83 -5.79 23.08 2.12
CA PHE A 83 -4.69 23.38 1.21
C PHE A 83 -4.14 24.77 1.52
N LEU A 84 -2.84 24.87 1.80
CA LEU A 84 -2.21 26.11 2.25
C LEU A 84 -1.00 26.47 1.38
N ASN A 85 -0.87 27.75 1.05
CA ASN A 85 0.38 28.32 0.58
C ASN A 85 0.58 29.71 1.22
N LEU A 86 1.38 29.76 2.29
CA LEU A 86 1.62 30.98 3.08
C LEU A 86 2.47 32.03 2.36
N ALA A 87 3.13 31.69 1.25
CA ALA A 87 3.82 32.67 0.42
C ALA A 87 2.84 33.53 -0.40
N LEU A 88 1.65 33.00 -0.72
CA LEU A 88 0.56 33.69 -1.42
C LEU A 88 -0.60 34.10 -0.49
N PRO A 89 -0.45 33.97 0.82
CA PRO A 89 -1.54 33.69 1.77
C PRO A 89 -2.78 32.93 1.22
N PHE A 90 -2.58 31.85 0.47
CA PHE A 90 -3.68 31.03 -0.05
C PHE A 90 -4.16 30.00 0.99
N PHE A 91 -5.48 29.96 1.20
CA PHE A 91 -6.18 29.00 2.04
C PHE A 91 -7.37 28.44 1.25
N GLY A 92 -7.32 27.16 0.90
CA GLY A 92 -8.39 26.45 0.20
C GLY A 92 -8.92 25.31 1.06
N PHE A 93 -10.23 25.13 1.07
CA PHE A 93 -10.87 23.98 1.71
C PHE A 93 -11.82 23.31 0.72
N SER A 94 -11.74 21.99 0.63
CA SER A 94 -12.69 21.19 -0.14
C SER A 94 -13.23 20.03 0.67
N GLU A 95 -14.38 19.52 0.29
CA GLU A 95 -14.93 18.31 0.91
C GLU A 95 -14.13 17.09 0.46
N PRO A 96 -13.92 16.10 1.34
CA PRO A 96 -13.37 14.82 0.93
C PRO A 96 -14.26 14.15 -0.11
N ILE A 97 -13.63 13.53 -1.10
CA ILE A 97 -14.33 12.76 -2.13
C ILE A 97 -14.89 11.49 -1.48
N ALA A 98 -16.14 11.16 -1.80
CA ALA A 98 -16.73 9.89 -1.36
C ALA A 98 -15.90 8.70 -1.87
N ALA A 99 -15.79 7.64 -1.07
CA ALA A 99 -15.17 6.40 -1.55
C ALA A 99 -15.92 5.92 -2.82
N PRO A 100 -15.18 5.63 -3.92
CA PRO A 100 -15.79 5.09 -5.12
C PRO A 100 -16.63 3.85 -4.80
N ARG A 101 -17.81 3.77 -5.41
CA ARG A 101 -18.69 2.61 -5.33
C ARG A 101 -18.51 1.77 -6.58
N HIS A 102 -18.17 0.52 -6.34
CA HIS A 102 -18.04 -0.52 -7.35
C HIS A 102 -19.16 -1.53 -7.12
N GLN A 103 -19.43 -2.36 -8.12
CA GLN A 103 -20.45 -3.40 -8.00
C GLN A 103 -20.00 -4.66 -8.72
N TYR A 104 -20.35 -5.79 -8.15
CA TYR A 104 -20.35 -7.08 -8.82
C TYR A 104 -21.72 -7.72 -8.58
N TYR A 105 -22.34 -8.27 -9.62
CA TYR A 105 -23.75 -8.65 -9.61
C TYR A 105 -24.67 -7.52 -9.10
N ASN A 106 -25.47 -7.80 -8.06
CA ASN A 106 -26.35 -6.86 -7.37
C ASN A 106 -25.76 -6.36 -6.04
N GLN A 107 -24.47 -6.59 -5.79
CA GLN A 107 -23.80 -6.19 -4.55
C GLN A 107 -22.87 -5.01 -4.80
N GLU A 108 -23.20 -3.87 -4.21
CA GLU A 108 -22.31 -2.71 -4.18
C GLU A 108 -21.24 -2.89 -3.09
N TRP A 109 -20.05 -2.39 -3.37
CA TRP A 109 -18.94 -2.36 -2.43
C TRP A 109 -18.06 -1.12 -2.63
N THR A 110 -17.25 -0.82 -1.63
CA THR A 110 -16.31 0.30 -1.58
C THR A 110 -14.94 -0.19 -1.10
N LEU A 111 -13.92 0.66 -1.20
CA LEU A 111 -12.57 0.39 -0.67
C LEU A 111 -12.55 -0.09 0.81
N TRP A 112 -13.56 0.26 1.59
CA TRP A 112 -13.65 -0.09 3.02
C TRP A 112 -14.26 -1.47 3.29
N ASP A 113 -14.94 -2.03 2.29
CA ASP A 113 -15.56 -3.34 2.36
C ASP A 113 -14.52 -4.44 2.15
N ARG A 114 -14.80 -5.63 2.66
CA ARG A 114 -13.91 -6.80 2.57
C ARG A 114 -14.69 -8.09 2.70
N PHE A 115 -14.15 -9.16 2.14
CA PHE A 115 -14.60 -10.50 2.49
C PHE A 115 -13.94 -10.96 3.79
N GLU A 116 -14.75 -11.36 4.77
CA GLU A 116 -14.27 -11.98 6.00
C GLU A 116 -14.30 -13.50 5.82
N VAL A 117 -13.12 -14.12 5.84
CA VAL A 117 -12.98 -15.57 5.66
C VAL A 117 -12.26 -16.15 6.87
N GLN A 118 -12.93 -17.09 7.54
CA GLN A 118 -12.35 -17.81 8.68
C GLN A 118 -11.52 -18.99 8.17
N GLY A 119 -10.21 -18.94 8.43
CA GLY A 119 -9.27 -19.96 7.97
C GLY A 119 -9.38 -21.27 8.73
N LEU A 120 -9.59 -21.23 10.05
CA LEU A 120 -9.84 -22.44 10.83
C LEU A 120 -11.26 -22.94 10.62
N GLN A 121 -11.37 -24.17 10.15
CA GLN A 121 -12.64 -24.84 9.92
C GLN A 121 -13.17 -25.48 11.22
N PRO A 122 -14.47 -25.82 11.31
CA PRO A 122 -15.06 -26.43 12.51
C PRO A 122 -14.42 -27.77 12.94
N ASN A 123 -13.74 -28.46 12.03
CA ASN A 123 -13.01 -29.70 12.30
C ASN A 123 -11.64 -29.46 12.97
N GLY A 124 -11.23 -28.21 13.17
CA GLY A 124 -9.94 -27.83 13.76
C GLY A 124 -8.78 -27.77 12.77
N GLU A 125 -9.01 -28.10 11.50
CA GLU A 125 -8.00 -27.99 10.45
C GLU A 125 -8.10 -26.64 9.73
N GLU A 126 -7.00 -26.21 9.12
CA GLU A 126 -6.98 -24.99 8.32
C GLU A 126 -7.58 -25.25 6.93
N MET A 127 -8.33 -24.27 6.42
CA MET A 127 -8.93 -24.31 5.10
C MET A 127 -7.87 -24.50 4.01
N THR A 128 -8.13 -25.44 3.11
CA THR A 128 -7.27 -25.71 1.96
C THR A 128 -7.56 -24.75 0.81
N LEU A 129 -6.63 -24.65 -0.16
CA LEU A 129 -6.87 -23.84 -1.36
C LEU A 129 -8.13 -24.28 -2.11
N LYS A 130 -8.38 -25.60 -2.23
CA LYS A 130 -9.57 -26.12 -2.88
C LYS A 130 -10.85 -25.64 -2.19
N GLN A 131 -10.90 -25.75 -0.87
CA GLN A 131 -12.05 -25.28 -0.08
C GLN A 131 -12.24 -23.76 -0.22
N PHE A 132 -11.16 -22.99 -0.27
CA PHE A 132 -11.21 -21.54 -0.50
C PHE A 132 -11.83 -21.22 -1.87
N LEU A 133 -11.37 -21.86 -2.95
CA LEU A 133 -11.91 -21.65 -4.30
C LEU A 133 -13.39 -22.07 -4.38
N ASP A 134 -13.74 -23.23 -3.80
CA ASP A 134 -15.11 -23.74 -3.76
C ASP A 134 -16.04 -22.83 -2.93
N TYR A 135 -15.54 -22.22 -1.84
CA TYR A 135 -16.29 -21.29 -1.01
C TYR A 135 -16.74 -20.06 -1.80
N PHE A 136 -15.84 -19.41 -2.54
CA PHE A 136 -16.21 -18.27 -3.38
C PHE A 136 -17.16 -18.69 -4.51
N LYS A 137 -16.96 -19.86 -5.10
CA LYS A 137 -17.85 -20.36 -6.16
C LYS A 137 -19.26 -20.67 -5.67
N LYS A 138 -19.42 -21.21 -4.45
CA LYS A 138 -20.72 -21.62 -3.89
C LYS A 138 -21.45 -20.49 -3.18
N GLU A 139 -20.77 -19.78 -2.30
CA GLU A 139 -21.39 -18.79 -1.41
C GLU A 139 -21.49 -17.41 -2.06
N HIS A 140 -20.46 -17.02 -2.82
CA HIS A 140 -20.38 -15.70 -3.47
C HIS A 140 -20.63 -15.75 -4.98
N LYS A 141 -20.75 -16.95 -5.54
CA LYS A 141 -20.87 -17.20 -6.99
C LYS A 141 -19.73 -16.59 -7.80
N LEU A 142 -18.53 -16.49 -7.23
CA LEU A 142 -17.36 -15.92 -7.89
C LEU A 142 -16.39 -17.04 -8.26
N GLU A 143 -16.04 -17.14 -9.53
CA GLU A 143 -15.00 -18.05 -9.99
C GLU A 143 -13.65 -17.37 -9.92
N ILE A 144 -12.89 -17.63 -8.86
CA ILE A 144 -11.55 -17.06 -8.70
C ILE A 144 -10.65 -17.53 -9.85
N THR A 145 -10.07 -16.58 -10.58
CA THR A 145 -9.12 -16.82 -11.67
C THR A 145 -7.69 -16.50 -11.26
N MET A 146 -7.50 -15.64 -10.26
CA MET A 146 -6.20 -15.29 -9.68
C MET A 146 -6.32 -15.00 -8.18
N LEU A 147 -5.34 -15.49 -7.41
CA LEU A 147 -5.26 -15.30 -5.97
C LEU A 147 -3.82 -14.99 -5.57
N SER A 148 -3.61 -13.89 -4.87
CA SER A 148 -2.29 -13.47 -4.41
C SER A 148 -2.28 -12.98 -2.96
N GLN A 149 -1.11 -13.06 -2.34
CA GLN A 149 -0.82 -12.48 -1.04
C GLN A 149 0.38 -11.55 -1.21
N GLY A 150 0.12 -10.24 -1.22
CA GLY A 150 1.14 -9.24 -1.59
C GLY A 150 1.71 -9.55 -2.98
N VAL A 151 3.03 -9.76 -3.06
CA VAL A 151 3.71 -10.08 -4.33
C VAL A 151 3.70 -11.58 -4.69
N SER A 152 3.16 -12.44 -3.82
CA SER A 152 3.22 -13.90 -3.97
C SER A 152 1.94 -14.44 -4.62
N MET A 153 2.07 -15.02 -5.81
CA MET A 153 0.97 -15.67 -6.54
C MET A 153 0.67 -17.07 -5.97
N LEU A 154 -0.49 -17.22 -5.34
CA LEU A 154 -0.90 -18.47 -4.68
C LEU A 154 -1.62 -19.39 -5.67
N TYR A 155 -2.49 -18.83 -6.51
CA TYR A 155 -3.23 -19.56 -7.53
C TYR A 155 -3.48 -18.68 -8.76
N SER A 156 -3.49 -19.31 -9.95
CA SER A 156 -4.02 -18.70 -11.17
C SER A 156 -4.57 -19.77 -12.13
N PHE A 157 -5.51 -19.41 -13.00
CA PHE A 157 -6.12 -20.34 -13.95
C PHE A 157 -5.11 -20.93 -14.97
N PHE A 158 -4.02 -20.22 -15.26
CA PHE A 158 -2.96 -20.65 -16.18
C PHE A 158 -1.82 -21.43 -15.49
N MET A 159 -2.00 -21.84 -14.22
CA MET A 159 -0.99 -22.66 -13.54
C MET A 159 -0.85 -24.06 -14.19
N PRO A 160 0.38 -24.60 -14.31
CA PRO A 160 0.58 -25.97 -14.78
C PRO A 160 -0.15 -26.99 -13.88
N ALA A 161 -0.78 -28.00 -14.50
CA ALA A 161 -1.60 -29.01 -13.80
C ALA A 161 -0.87 -29.70 -12.63
N ALA A 162 0.43 -29.97 -12.77
CA ALA A 162 1.25 -30.55 -11.70
C ALA A 162 1.33 -29.63 -10.46
N LYS A 163 1.59 -28.32 -10.66
CA LYS A 163 1.65 -27.35 -9.57
C LYS A 163 0.29 -27.10 -8.92
N LEU A 164 -0.78 -27.12 -9.72
CA LEU A 164 -2.13 -26.96 -9.20
C LEU A 164 -2.49 -28.14 -8.28
N LYS A 165 -2.23 -29.38 -8.73
CA LYS A 165 -2.48 -30.58 -7.94
C LYS A 165 -1.71 -30.59 -6.62
N GLU A 166 -0.46 -30.08 -6.60
CA GLU A 166 0.32 -29.95 -5.37
C GLU A 166 -0.26 -28.96 -4.36
N ARG A 167 -1.00 -27.93 -4.81
CA ARG A 167 -1.46 -26.83 -3.94
C ARG A 167 -2.90 -26.96 -3.48
N LEU A 168 -3.76 -27.61 -4.26
CA LEU A 168 -5.20 -27.67 -3.97
C LEU A 168 -5.53 -28.20 -2.58
N ASP A 169 -4.81 -29.24 -2.14
CA ASP A 169 -5.05 -29.89 -0.84
C ASP A 169 -4.17 -29.31 0.28
N GLN A 170 -3.36 -28.29 0.01
CA GLN A 170 -2.51 -27.64 1.02
C GLN A 170 -3.27 -26.53 1.77
N PRO A 171 -3.00 -26.35 3.07
CA PRO A 171 -3.47 -25.19 3.83
C PRO A 171 -2.99 -23.87 3.24
N MET A 172 -3.82 -22.83 3.32
CA MET A 172 -3.49 -21.50 2.80
C MET A 172 -2.16 -20.95 3.36
N THR A 173 -1.92 -21.07 4.68
CA THR A 173 -0.68 -20.60 5.31
C THR A 173 0.58 -21.33 4.83
N GLU A 174 0.47 -22.62 4.50
CA GLU A 174 1.58 -23.42 3.98
C GLU A 174 1.96 -22.97 2.58
N ILE A 175 0.96 -22.75 1.71
CA ILE A 175 1.18 -22.26 0.35
C ILE A 175 1.86 -20.89 0.39
N VAL A 176 1.35 -19.96 1.21
CA VAL A 176 1.94 -18.62 1.38
C VAL A 176 3.39 -18.74 1.84
N SER A 177 3.67 -19.59 2.83
CA SER A 177 5.03 -19.77 3.36
C SER A 177 5.99 -20.36 2.31
N ARG A 178 5.51 -21.30 1.48
CA ARG A 178 6.29 -21.95 0.42
C ARG A 178 6.61 -20.98 -0.72
N VAL A 179 5.61 -20.21 -1.19
CA VAL A 179 5.78 -19.30 -2.34
C VAL A 179 6.60 -18.07 -1.97
N SER A 180 6.32 -17.46 -0.81
CA SER A 180 7.07 -16.30 -0.33
C SER A 180 8.49 -16.66 0.15
N LYS A 181 8.79 -17.95 0.31
CA LYS A 181 10.02 -18.49 0.93
C LYS A 181 10.26 -17.96 2.35
N ARG A 182 9.20 -17.54 3.04
CA ARG A 182 9.24 -16.98 4.40
C ARG A 182 8.13 -17.60 5.24
N LYS A 183 8.48 -18.20 6.38
CA LYS A 183 7.48 -18.72 7.32
C LYS A 183 6.69 -17.56 7.94
N LEU A 184 5.38 -17.74 8.09
CA LEU A 184 4.54 -16.79 8.81
C LEU A 184 4.93 -16.75 10.29
N GLY A 185 5.11 -15.53 10.83
CA GLY A 185 5.42 -15.34 12.24
C GLY A 185 4.22 -15.66 13.14
N ARG A 186 4.48 -16.09 14.39
CA ARG A 186 3.42 -16.40 15.36
C ARG A 186 2.49 -15.22 15.71
N HIS A 187 2.93 -13.99 15.42
CA HIS A 187 2.16 -12.77 15.63
C HIS A 187 1.12 -12.52 14.53
N VAL A 188 1.24 -13.20 13.38
CA VAL A 188 0.31 -13.04 12.26
C VAL A 188 -1.01 -13.74 12.62
N ARG A 189 -2.09 -12.95 12.69
CA ARG A 189 -3.44 -13.45 13.02
C ARG A 189 -4.36 -13.51 11.81
N ALA A 190 -4.10 -12.67 10.81
CA ALA A 190 -4.86 -12.64 9.56
C ALA A 190 -3.92 -12.34 8.39
N LEU A 191 -4.35 -12.75 7.20
CA LEU A 191 -3.73 -12.46 5.91
C LEU A 191 -4.69 -11.61 5.08
N VAL A 192 -4.11 -10.70 4.29
CA VAL A 192 -4.83 -9.98 3.24
C VAL A 192 -4.56 -10.71 1.92
N LEU A 193 -5.62 -11.09 1.22
CA LEU A 193 -5.54 -11.75 -0.07
C LEU A 193 -6.25 -10.89 -1.13
N GLU A 194 -5.62 -10.76 -2.28
CA GLU A 194 -6.18 -10.06 -3.44
C GLU A 194 -6.69 -11.08 -4.46
N LEU A 195 -7.84 -10.77 -5.05
CA LEU A 195 -8.56 -11.65 -5.98
C LEU A 195 -8.75 -10.99 -7.34
N CYS A 196 -8.60 -11.80 -8.38
CA CYS A 196 -9.32 -11.57 -9.64
C CYS A 196 -10.27 -12.76 -9.81
N CYS A 197 -11.50 -12.48 -10.23
CA CYS A 197 -12.53 -13.49 -10.37
C CYS A 197 -13.45 -13.17 -11.52
N ASN A 198 -14.03 -14.22 -12.07
CA ASN A 198 -15.06 -14.12 -13.07
C ASN A 198 -16.44 -14.26 -12.41
N ASP A 199 -17.41 -13.59 -13.02
CA ASP A 199 -18.82 -13.72 -12.69
C ASP A 199 -19.44 -15.00 -13.31
N GLU A 200 -20.73 -15.27 -13.08
CA GLU A 200 -21.46 -16.43 -13.65
C GLU A 200 -21.54 -16.35 -15.18
N SER A 201 -21.36 -15.17 -15.76
CA SER A 201 -21.31 -14.93 -17.22
C SER A 201 -19.92 -15.25 -17.81
N GLY A 202 -18.91 -15.44 -16.95
CA GLY A 202 -17.52 -15.65 -17.33
C GLY A 202 -16.73 -14.36 -17.60
N GLU A 203 -17.29 -13.20 -17.26
CA GLU A 203 -16.64 -11.89 -17.39
C GLU A 203 -15.81 -11.57 -16.15
N ASP A 204 -14.65 -10.95 -16.34
CA ASP A 204 -13.76 -10.55 -15.25
C ASP A 204 -14.37 -9.38 -14.46
N VAL A 205 -14.43 -9.51 -13.14
CA VAL A 205 -15.04 -8.53 -12.24
C VAL A 205 -14.13 -8.17 -11.07
N GLU A 206 -14.12 -6.89 -10.71
CA GLU A 206 -13.40 -6.38 -9.56
C GLU A 206 -14.22 -6.59 -8.28
N VAL A 207 -13.58 -7.11 -7.25
CA VAL A 207 -14.22 -7.47 -5.97
C VAL A 207 -13.38 -6.99 -4.79
N PRO A 208 -13.97 -6.88 -3.58
CA PRO A 208 -13.21 -6.56 -2.38
C PRO A 208 -12.07 -7.54 -2.10
N TYR A 209 -11.05 -7.07 -1.38
CA TYR A 209 -10.00 -7.94 -0.85
C TYR A 209 -10.56 -8.87 0.24
N VAL A 210 -9.81 -9.93 0.53
CA VAL A 210 -10.16 -10.91 1.57
C VAL A 210 -9.30 -10.70 2.81
N ARG A 211 -9.95 -10.62 3.96
CA ARG A 211 -9.33 -10.83 5.26
C ARG A 211 -9.47 -12.30 5.64
N TYR A 212 -8.38 -13.05 5.49
CA TYR A 212 -8.30 -14.45 5.87
C TYR A 212 -7.76 -14.59 7.30
N THR A 213 -8.61 -14.94 8.25
CA THR A 213 -8.23 -15.04 9.67
C THR A 213 -7.67 -16.42 9.98
N ILE A 214 -6.39 -16.50 10.38
CA ILE A 214 -5.69 -17.76 10.69
C ILE A 214 -6.14 -18.31 12.06
N ARG A 215 -6.56 -17.44 12.98
CA ARG A 215 -6.97 -17.79 14.36
C ARG A 215 -8.05 -16.87 14.88
#